data_AF-A0A946QB94-F1
#
_entry.id   AF-A0A946QB94-F1
#
_cell.length_a   1.000
_cell.length_b   1.000
_cell.length_c   1.000
_cell.angle_alpha   90.00
_cell.angle_beta   90.00
_cell.angle_gamma   90.00
#
_symmetry.space_group_name_H-M   'P 1'
#
loop_
_entity.id
_entity.type
_entity.pdbx_description
1 polymer ?
#
loop_
_entity_poly.entity_id
_entity_poly.type
_entity_poly.pdbx_seq_one_letter_code
_entity_poly.pdbx_strand_id
1 'polypeptide(L)'
;MNQASITYRKLQAPSGNGDCFIEPPISKSLSCIHANHQRFTAFAGIKIGGLSFTTLRQQARDELISAGREYTQTYLDLSNTKVTEKTSIVLTGHQPTLFHAGVWFKNFCLDHIAKHTQSLAINLIIDHDIVKSTSIKVPSQTHDTITLKTIAYDVATASNRIETTGIQDENLFNSFPQRVADQLNVFVKKPILESFWKLVQQAPTDIIGYKFSQARHQLEHRAGMNSLDVPFSTLCRGASFARLLLHLMKNAARFRKVHNAAVCEYRKVHRIRNLGHPVPELEILSDRIELPLWSWTNSTAQRQRLFCQVTAEQLILSDLPASFELRLDLAASSSECVEQLQAWQQTGLQFRPRALLTTMFSRLLLGDLFIHGIGGGKYDQVTDQIIYEFFGQQPPL
;
A
#
# COMPACT_ATOMS: atom_id res chain seq x y z
N MET A 1 -17.57 -20.29 14.73
CA MET A 1 -16.66 -19.67 13.73
C MET A 1 -15.30 -19.55 14.37
N ASN A 2 -14.23 -19.98 13.69
CA ASN A 2 -12.89 -20.00 14.26
C ASN A 2 -12.36 -18.57 14.45
N GLN A 3 -11.79 -18.31 15.63
CA GLN A 3 -11.11 -17.07 15.99
C GLN A 3 -9.91 -16.80 15.07
N ALA A 4 -9.64 -15.53 14.75
CA ALA A 4 -8.39 -15.16 14.07
C ALA A 4 -7.23 -15.70 14.92
N SER A 5 -6.38 -16.50 14.30
CA SER A 5 -5.25 -17.15 14.97
C SER A 5 -4.08 -17.22 14.01
N ILE A 6 -2.90 -16.91 14.52
CA ILE A 6 -1.68 -16.94 13.73
C ILE A 6 -1.25 -18.40 13.60
N THR A 7 -1.15 -18.87 12.36
CA THR A 7 -0.80 -20.24 12.03
C THR A 7 0.34 -20.27 11.02
N TYR A 8 1.23 -21.25 11.18
CA TYR A 8 2.27 -21.45 10.20
C TYR A 8 1.64 -21.94 8.88
N ARG A 9 1.74 -21.13 7.83
CA ARG A 9 1.33 -21.49 6.46
C ARG A 9 2.54 -21.51 5.55
N LYS A 10 2.76 -22.65 4.88
CA LYS A 10 3.83 -22.79 3.89
C LYS A 10 3.39 -22.19 2.55
N LEU A 11 3.45 -20.86 2.47
CA LEU A 11 3.20 -20.11 1.22
C LEU A 11 4.50 -19.96 0.43
N GLN A 12 4.57 -20.58 -0.74
CA GLN A 12 5.74 -20.60 -1.62
C GLN A 12 5.32 -20.37 -3.07
N ALA A 13 6.13 -19.60 -3.81
CA ALA A 13 5.93 -19.46 -5.24
C ALA A 13 6.18 -20.81 -5.92
N PRO A 14 5.36 -21.21 -6.90
CA PRO A 14 5.56 -22.47 -7.59
C PRO A 14 6.87 -22.43 -8.40
N SER A 15 7.46 -23.60 -8.64
CA SER A 15 8.76 -23.72 -9.31
C SER A 15 8.66 -23.99 -10.81
N GLY A 16 7.51 -24.44 -11.32
CA GLY A 16 7.33 -24.70 -12.74
C GLY A 16 7.12 -23.42 -13.54
N ASN A 17 7.48 -23.49 -14.83
CA ASN A 17 7.25 -22.38 -15.76
C ASN A 17 5.75 -22.21 -16.02
N GLY A 18 5.23 -21.01 -15.79
CA GLY A 18 3.81 -20.68 -15.98
C GLY A 18 2.89 -21.14 -14.85
N ASP A 19 3.42 -21.82 -13.83
CA ASP A 19 2.63 -22.22 -12.67
C ASP A 19 2.16 -21.00 -11.87
N CYS A 20 0.96 -21.11 -11.30
CA CYS A 20 0.40 -20.09 -10.42
C CYS A 20 -0.01 -20.69 -9.08
N PHE A 21 0.12 -19.87 -8.03
CA PHE A 21 -0.40 -20.19 -6.70
C PHE A 21 -1.42 -19.13 -6.32
N ILE A 22 -2.67 -19.55 -6.12
CA ILE A 22 -3.79 -18.67 -5.77
C ILE A 22 -4.64 -19.35 -4.71
N GLU A 23 -4.67 -18.77 -3.52
CA GLU A 23 -5.41 -19.30 -2.38
C GLU A 23 -6.15 -18.15 -1.67
N PRO A 24 -7.48 -18.22 -1.53
CA PRO A 24 -8.38 -19.21 -2.13
C PRO A 24 -8.40 -19.11 -3.68
N PRO A 25 -8.85 -20.15 -4.41
CA PRO A 25 -8.96 -20.10 -5.87
C PRO A 25 -9.83 -18.92 -6.34
N ILE A 26 -9.49 -18.33 -7.49
CA ILE A 26 -10.22 -17.19 -8.09
C ILE A 26 -11.73 -17.46 -8.21
N SER A 27 -12.14 -18.71 -8.46
CA SER A 27 -13.56 -19.09 -8.53
C SER A 27 -14.34 -18.85 -7.24
N LYS A 28 -13.67 -18.64 -6.11
CA LYS A 28 -14.29 -18.30 -4.81
C LYS A 28 -14.45 -16.81 -4.58
N SER A 29 -13.96 -15.93 -5.46
CA SER A 29 -13.95 -14.49 -5.21
C SER A 29 -15.31 -13.89 -4.88
N LEU A 30 -16.40 -14.31 -5.56
CA LEU A 30 -17.76 -13.84 -5.23
C LEU A 30 -18.17 -14.24 -3.80
N SER A 31 -17.90 -15.48 -3.42
CA SER A 31 -18.20 -15.95 -2.06
C SER A 31 -17.35 -15.24 -0.99
N CYS A 32 -16.11 -14.87 -1.32
CA CYS A 32 -15.26 -14.09 -0.43
C CYS A 32 -15.80 -12.66 -0.24
N ILE A 33 -16.26 -12.01 -1.31
CA ILE A 33 -16.90 -10.68 -1.22
C ILE A 33 -18.13 -10.73 -0.32
N HIS A 34 -19.02 -11.71 -0.51
CA HIS A 34 -20.21 -11.87 0.33
C HIS A 34 -19.86 -12.14 1.80
N ALA A 35 -18.85 -12.98 2.06
CA ALA A 35 -18.37 -13.22 3.42
C ALA A 35 -17.81 -11.94 4.05
N ASN A 36 -17.10 -11.10 3.30
CA ASN A 36 -16.61 -9.82 3.79
C ASN A 36 -17.74 -8.85 4.09
N HIS A 37 -18.78 -8.78 3.25
CA HIS A 37 -19.99 -7.99 3.55
C HIS A 37 -20.65 -8.40 4.86
N GLN A 38 -20.77 -9.70 5.12
CA GLN A 38 -21.28 -10.20 6.41
C GLN A 38 -20.37 -9.79 7.57
N ARG A 39 -19.04 -9.87 7.41
CA ARG A 39 -18.11 -9.43 8.45
C ARG A 39 -18.24 -7.93 8.73
N PHE A 40 -18.37 -7.10 7.69
CA PHE A 40 -18.56 -5.65 7.86
C PHE A 40 -19.82 -5.30 8.66
N THR A 41 -20.91 -6.07 8.56
CA THR A 41 -22.11 -5.82 9.40
C THR A 41 -21.83 -5.93 10.89
N ALA A 42 -20.87 -6.77 11.30
CA ALA A 42 -20.49 -6.93 12.71
C ALA A 42 -19.71 -5.70 13.25
N PHE A 43 -19.13 -4.87 12.37
CA PHE A 43 -18.47 -3.63 12.75
C PHE A 43 -19.44 -2.44 12.90
N ALA A 44 -20.71 -2.56 12.51
CA ALA A 44 -21.64 -1.44 12.43
C ALA A 44 -21.79 -0.65 13.74
N GLY A 45 -21.66 -1.31 14.89
CA GLY A 45 -21.72 -0.68 16.21
C GLY A 45 -20.45 0.05 16.65
N ILE A 46 -19.34 -0.07 15.92
CA ILE A 46 -18.05 0.51 16.27
C ILE A 46 -17.97 1.95 15.79
N LYS A 47 -17.49 2.85 16.67
CA LYS A 47 -17.18 4.23 16.30
C LYS A 47 -15.67 4.42 16.12
N ILE A 48 -15.27 4.93 14.96
CA ILE A 48 -13.88 5.23 14.60
C ILE A 48 -13.77 6.73 14.31
N GLY A 49 -12.93 7.43 15.06
CA GLY A 49 -12.72 8.87 14.88
C GLY A 49 -13.99 9.71 15.04
N GLY A 50 -14.99 9.23 15.78
CA GLY A 50 -16.29 9.91 15.97
C GLY A 50 -17.39 9.53 14.98
N LEU A 51 -17.11 8.73 13.95
CA LEU A 51 -18.11 8.23 13.00
C LEU A 51 -18.42 6.75 13.23
N SER A 52 -19.62 6.31 12.86
CA SER A 52 -19.91 4.87 12.77
C SER A 52 -19.00 4.22 11.72
N PHE A 53 -18.66 2.95 11.90
CA PHE A 53 -17.87 2.20 10.91
C PHE A 53 -18.48 2.28 9.51
N THR A 54 -19.80 2.11 9.40
CA THR A 54 -20.52 2.15 8.12
C THR A 54 -20.37 3.52 7.44
N THR A 55 -20.55 4.61 8.17
CA THR A 55 -20.39 5.97 7.65
C THR A 55 -18.95 6.23 7.22
N LEU A 56 -17.97 5.88 8.06
CA LEU A 56 -16.55 6.07 7.75
C LEU A 56 -16.13 5.24 6.54
N ARG A 57 -16.60 3.99 6.43
CA ARG A 57 -16.31 3.12 5.29
C ARG A 57 -16.91 3.66 4.00
N GLN A 58 -18.15 4.17 4.04
CA GLN A 58 -18.74 4.81 2.87
C GLN A 58 -17.92 6.03 2.44
N GLN A 59 -17.57 6.91 3.38
CA GLN A 59 -16.73 8.07 3.12
C GLN A 59 -15.37 7.68 2.49
N ALA A 60 -14.71 6.65 3.03
CA ALA A 60 -13.41 6.20 2.53
C ALA A 60 -13.50 5.62 1.11
N ARG A 61 -14.61 4.98 0.76
CA ARG A 61 -14.87 4.47 -0.59
C ARG A 61 -15.11 5.59 -1.58
N ASP A 62 -15.84 6.63 -1.18
CA ASP A 62 -16.11 7.79 -2.02
C ASP A 62 -14.81 8.57 -2.29
N GLU A 63 -13.97 8.75 -1.24
CA GLU A 63 -12.62 9.30 -1.36
C GLU A 63 -11.75 8.47 -2.33
N LEU A 64 -11.79 7.13 -2.21
CA LEU A 64 -11.02 6.22 -3.06
C LEU A 64 -11.43 6.28 -4.54
N ILE A 65 -12.74 6.21 -4.82
CA ILE A 65 -13.27 6.24 -6.19
C ILE A 65 -12.95 7.59 -6.83
N SER A 66 -13.14 8.69 -6.09
CA SER A 66 -12.86 10.03 -6.58
C SER A 66 -11.38 10.20 -6.91
N ALA A 67 -10.49 9.83 -5.98
CA ALA A 67 -9.04 9.89 -6.20
C ALA A 67 -8.58 9.00 -7.37
N GLY A 68 -9.18 7.81 -7.53
CA GLY A 68 -8.85 6.90 -8.63
C GLY A 68 -9.27 7.41 -9.99
N ARG A 69 -10.46 8.04 -10.07
CA ARG A 69 -10.93 8.69 -11.28
C ARG A 69 -10.04 9.88 -11.65
N GLU A 70 -9.84 10.79 -10.71
CA GLU A 70 -9.02 11.99 -10.90
C GLU A 70 -7.61 11.62 -11.36
N TYR A 71 -6.95 10.68 -10.67
CA TYR A 71 -5.60 10.25 -11.04
C TYR A 71 -5.56 9.57 -12.40
N THR A 72 -6.44 8.60 -12.65
CA THR A 72 -6.38 7.79 -13.88
C THR A 72 -6.78 8.59 -15.12
N GLN A 73 -7.70 9.57 -14.99
CA GLN A 73 -8.11 10.45 -16.10
C GLN A 73 -7.00 11.36 -16.63
N THR A 74 -5.90 11.52 -15.89
CA THR A 74 -4.75 12.31 -16.37
C THR A 74 -4.01 11.66 -17.55
N TYR A 75 -4.20 10.36 -17.80
CA TYR A 75 -3.51 9.64 -18.89
C TYR A 75 -4.34 8.53 -19.57
N LEU A 76 -5.57 8.25 -19.12
CA LEU A 76 -6.49 7.30 -19.76
C LEU A 76 -7.92 7.85 -19.83
N ASP A 77 -8.67 7.43 -20.86
CA ASP A 77 -10.11 7.70 -20.92
C ASP A 77 -10.89 6.70 -20.05
N LEU A 78 -11.72 7.24 -19.14
CA LEU A 78 -12.57 6.47 -18.24
C LEU A 78 -14.06 6.46 -18.62
N SER A 79 -14.41 6.94 -19.82
CA SER A 79 -15.80 7.05 -20.31
C SER A 79 -16.65 5.78 -20.10
N ASN A 80 -16.02 4.61 -20.14
CA ASN A 80 -16.68 3.31 -19.96
C ASN A 80 -16.73 2.77 -18.52
N THR A 81 -16.12 3.45 -17.55
CA THR A 81 -16.08 3.00 -16.15
C THR A 81 -17.31 3.48 -15.39
N LYS A 82 -18.37 2.67 -15.37
CA LYS A 82 -19.59 2.94 -14.59
C LYS A 82 -19.45 2.42 -13.17
N VAL A 83 -19.68 3.29 -12.19
CA VAL A 83 -19.66 2.95 -10.76
C VAL A 83 -20.97 3.42 -10.15
N THR A 84 -21.58 2.56 -9.36
CA THR A 84 -22.76 2.87 -8.55
C THR A 84 -22.42 2.70 -7.08
N GLU A 85 -23.25 3.21 -6.18
CA GLU A 85 -23.08 3.03 -4.73
C GLU A 85 -23.01 1.55 -4.31
N LYS A 86 -23.64 0.65 -5.08
CA LYS A 86 -23.67 -0.80 -4.82
C LYS A 86 -22.49 -1.56 -5.42
N THR A 87 -21.63 -0.89 -6.18
CA THR A 87 -20.50 -1.54 -6.85
C THR A 87 -19.48 -1.98 -5.81
N SER A 88 -19.21 -3.30 -5.73
CA SER A 88 -18.13 -3.80 -4.88
C SER A 88 -16.77 -3.37 -5.43
N ILE A 89 -15.78 -3.18 -4.56
CA ILE A 89 -14.42 -2.75 -4.90
C ILE A 89 -13.46 -3.90 -4.61
N VAL A 90 -12.73 -4.32 -5.63
CA VAL A 90 -11.63 -5.28 -5.49
C VAL A 90 -10.33 -4.50 -5.54
N LEU A 91 -9.46 -4.74 -4.58
CA LEU A 91 -8.20 -4.02 -4.43
C LEU A 91 -7.01 -4.95 -4.62
N THR A 92 -5.95 -4.40 -5.19
CA THR A 92 -4.57 -4.89 -5.00
C THR A 92 -3.69 -3.67 -4.73
N GLY A 93 -2.42 -3.89 -4.46
CA GLY A 93 -1.47 -2.80 -4.43
C GLY A 93 -0.03 -3.28 -4.48
N HIS A 94 0.86 -2.40 -4.93
CA HIS A 94 2.30 -2.60 -4.88
C HIS A 94 3.05 -1.28 -4.98
N GLN A 95 4.31 -1.29 -4.57
CA GLN A 95 5.23 -0.18 -4.81
C GLN A 95 5.41 0.02 -6.32
N PRO A 96 5.46 1.26 -6.83
CA PRO A 96 5.56 1.55 -8.26
C PRO A 96 6.99 1.36 -8.79
N THR A 97 7.45 0.12 -8.80
CA THR A 97 8.73 -0.29 -9.39
C THR A 97 8.47 -0.90 -10.76
N LEU A 98 9.54 -1.23 -11.50
CA LEU A 98 9.43 -2.15 -12.62
C LEU A 98 8.98 -3.53 -12.08
N PHE A 99 7.77 -3.96 -12.45
CA PHE A 99 7.18 -5.19 -11.91
C PHE A 99 7.88 -6.42 -12.48
N HIS A 100 8.18 -7.38 -11.61
CA HIS A 100 8.41 -8.76 -12.05
C HIS A 100 7.07 -9.45 -12.31
N ALA A 101 7.08 -10.55 -13.07
CA ALA A 101 5.88 -11.25 -13.52
C ALA A 101 4.89 -11.60 -12.40
N GLY A 102 5.38 -12.12 -11.27
CA GLY A 102 4.51 -12.43 -10.11
C GLY A 102 3.78 -11.24 -9.48
N VAL A 103 4.36 -10.03 -9.48
CA VAL A 103 3.64 -8.83 -9.01
C VAL A 103 2.66 -8.37 -10.07
N TRP A 104 3.07 -8.36 -11.35
CA TRP A 104 2.20 -7.94 -12.45
C TRP A 104 0.98 -8.86 -12.62
N PHE A 105 1.15 -10.16 -12.39
CA PHE A 105 0.10 -11.17 -12.40
C PHE A 105 -1.09 -10.82 -11.47
N LYS A 106 -0.84 -10.14 -10.35
CA LYS A 106 -1.91 -9.69 -9.45
C LYS A 106 -2.90 -8.74 -10.12
N ASN A 107 -2.44 -7.93 -11.09
CA ASN A 107 -3.31 -6.98 -11.78
C ASN A 107 -4.22 -7.71 -12.79
N PHE A 108 -3.70 -8.76 -13.44
CA PHE A 108 -4.54 -9.65 -14.24
C PHE A 108 -5.57 -10.39 -13.39
N CYS A 109 -5.18 -10.85 -12.19
CA CYS A 109 -6.12 -11.43 -11.23
C CYS A 109 -7.19 -10.42 -10.79
N LEU A 110 -6.77 -9.18 -10.50
CA LEU A 110 -7.65 -8.07 -10.13
C LEU A 110 -8.71 -7.83 -11.22
N ASP A 111 -8.28 -7.64 -12.46
CA ASP A 111 -9.19 -7.39 -13.60
C ASP A 111 -10.12 -8.58 -13.85
N HIS A 112 -9.59 -9.81 -13.82
CA HIS A 112 -10.41 -11.02 -14.00
C HIS A 112 -11.50 -11.13 -12.93
N ILE A 113 -11.13 -10.94 -11.65
CA ILE A 113 -12.08 -10.99 -10.54
C ILE A 113 -13.13 -9.90 -10.70
N ALA A 114 -12.70 -8.66 -10.96
CA ALA A 114 -13.61 -7.53 -11.10
C ALA A 114 -14.65 -7.74 -12.22
N LYS A 115 -14.23 -8.27 -13.39
CA LYS A 115 -15.14 -8.64 -14.48
C LYS A 115 -16.11 -9.73 -14.06
N HIS A 116 -15.62 -10.78 -13.40
CA HIS A 116 -16.44 -11.92 -12.96
C HIS A 116 -17.47 -11.53 -11.89
N THR A 117 -17.13 -10.61 -10.99
CA THR A 117 -17.99 -10.19 -9.87
C THR A 117 -18.67 -8.84 -10.10
N GLN A 118 -18.61 -8.30 -11.32
CA GLN A 118 -19.16 -6.98 -11.70
C GLN A 118 -18.76 -5.88 -10.71
N SER A 119 -17.49 -5.92 -10.30
CA SER A 119 -16.89 -5.04 -9.30
C SER A 119 -15.95 -4.03 -9.95
N LEU A 120 -15.59 -2.99 -9.22
CA LEU A 120 -14.58 -2.02 -9.62
C LEU A 120 -13.19 -2.53 -9.22
N ALA A 121 -12.30 -2.66 -10.21
CA ALA A 121 -10.89 -2.96 -9.99
C ALA A 121 -10.11 -1.68 -9.63
N ILE A 122 -9.42 -1.68 -8.49
CA ILE A 122 -8.52 -0.59 -8.11
C ILE A 122 -7.16 -1.14 -7.69
N ASN A 123 -6.09 -0.61 -8.27
CA ASN A 123 -4.72 -0.88 -7.87
C ASN A 123 -4.17 0.32 -7.07
N LEU A 124 -3.77 0.05 -5.83
CA LEU A 124 -3.16 1.01 -4.93
C LEU A 124 -1.66 1.12 -5.22
N ILE A 125 -1.22 2.31 -5.62
CA ILE A 125 0.20 2.62 -5.80
C ILE A 125 0.79 2.91 -4.41
N ILE A 126 1.60 1.99 -3.89
CA ILE A 126 2.26 2.11 -2.58
C ILE A 126 3.50 2.99 -2.73
N ASP A 127 3.26 4.29 -2.84
CA ASP A 127 4.18 5.39 -3.14
C ASP A 127 4.91 5.99 -1.92
N HIS A 128 4.44 5.71 -0.71
CA HIS A 128 5.01 6.24 0.53
C HIS A 128 6.20 5.43 1.09
N ASP A 129 6.71 4.47 0.32
CA ASP A 129 7.93 3.73 0.67
C ASP A 129 9.20 4.36 0.06
N ILE A 130 10.36 3.84 0.43
CA ILE A 130 11.65 4.26 -0.13
C ILE A 130 11.95 3.57 -1.46
N VAL A 131 12.73 4.25 -2.30
CA VAL A 131 13.35 3.68 -3.49
C VAL A 131 14.36 2.62 -3.06
N LYS A 132 14.08 1.36 -3.39
CA LYS A 132 14.94 0.20 -3.02
C LYS A 132 16.08 -0.05 -4.00
N SER A 133 15.86 0.30 -5.27
CA SER A 133 16.83 0.11 -6.35
C SER A 133 16.52 1.12 -7.45
N THR A 134 17.55 1.58 -8.13
CA THR A 134 17.46 2.35 -9.39
C THR A 134 18.00 1.54 -10.57
N SER A 135 17.98 0.21 -10.45
CA SER A 135 18.55 -0.72 -11.43
C SER A 135 17.79 -2.04 -11.50
N ILE A 136 17.96 -2.76 -12.61
CA ILE A 136 17.48 -4.13 -12.80
C ILE A 136 18.63 -5.08 -13.15
N LYS A 137 18.44 -6.37 -12.87
CA LYS A 137 19.34 -7.43 -13.33
C LYS A 137 18.83 -7.99 -14.65
N VAL A 138 19.74 -8.12 -15.61
CA VAL A 138 19.45 -8.55 -16.98
C VAL A 138 20.41 -9.68 -17.35
N PRO A 139 19.94 -10.79 -17.93
CA PRO A 139 20.84 -11.80 -18.47
C PRO A 139 21.66 -11.20 -19.62
N SER A 140 22.95 -11.50 -19.63
CA SER A 140 23.90 -11.11 -20.67
C SER A 140 24.75 -12.32 -21.02
N GLN A 141 24.99 -12.51 -22.31
CA GLN A 141 25.90 -13.52 -22.81
C GLN A 141 27.22 -12.85 -23.23
N THR A 142 28.34 -13.42 -22.80
CA THR A 142 29.67 -13.04 -23.29
C THR A 142 30.39 -14.34 -23.62
N HIS A 143 30.65 -14.58 -24.91
CA HIS A 143 31.04 -15.89 -25.45
C HIS A 143 30.02 -16.97 -25.04
N ASP A 144 30.48 -18.05 -24.40
CA ASP A 144 29.62 -19.17 -23.95
C ASP A 144 29.15 -19.03 -22.49
N THR A 145 29.44 -17.89 -21.83
CA THR A 145 29.05 -17.67 -20.43
C THR A 145 27.84 -16.75 -20.33
N ILE A 146 26.80 -17.20 -19.62
CA ILE A 146 25.64 -16.39 -19.26
C ILE A 146 25.84 -15.84 -17.85
N THR A 147 25.75 -14.52 -17.71
CA THR A 147 25.85 -13.81 -16.43
C THR A 147 24.69 -12.85 -16.23
N LEU A 148 24.42 -12.44 -14.99
CA LEU A 148 23.48 -11.36 -14.70
C LEU A 148 24.25 -10.04 -14.60
N LYS A 149 23.93 -9.08 -15.47
CA LYS A 149 24.44 -7.71 -15.39
C LYS A 149 23.40 -6.79 -14.75
N THR A 150 23.87 -5.89 -13.89
CA THR A 150 23.03 -4.86 -13.30
C THR A 150 23.05 -3.62 -14.19
N ILE A 151 21.88 -3.23 -14.69
CA ILE A 151 21.71 -2.06 -15.55
C ILE A 151 20.88 -1.03 -14.77
N ALA A 152 21.49 0.10 -14.41
CA ALA A 152 20.81 1.21 -13.74
C ALA A 152 19.93 1.97 -14.72
N TYR A 153 18.72 2.37 -14.33
CA TYR A 153 17.91 3.36 -15.04
C TYR A 153 18.08 4.77 -14.47
N ASP A 154 18.61 4.90 -13.24
CA ASP A 154 18.92 6.19 -12.63
C ASP A 154 20.02 6.07 -11.57
N VAL A 155 20.53 7.20 -11.07
CA VAL A 155 21.57 7.25 -10.04
C VAL A 155 21.02 6.80 -8.68
N ALA A 156 21.78 5.93 -8.01
CA ALA A 156 21.45 5.49 -6.67
C ALA A 156 21.60 6.67 -5.69
N THR A 157 20.51 7.00 -5.01
CA THR A 157 20.43 8.08 -4.03
C THR A 157 19.92 7.52 -2.71
N ALA A 158 20.57 7.89 -1.60
CA ALA A 158 20.20 7.36 -0.30
C ALA A 158 18.82 7.88 0.14
N SER A 159 17.95 6.96 0.55
CA SER A 159 16.68 7.25 1.24
C SER A 159 15.65 8.11 0.51
N ASN A 160 15.70 8.13 -0.82
CA ASN A 160 14.72 8.83 -1.61
C ASN A 160 13.34 8.17 -1.47
N ARG A 161 12.31 8.99 -1.21
CA ARG A 161 10.91 8.54 -1.09
C ARG A 161 10.30 8.45 -2.47
N ILE A 162 9.62 7.35 -2.77
CA ILE A 162 9.03 7.12 -4.09
C ILE A 162 8.08 8.28 -4.46
N GLU A 163 7.22 8.73 -3.56
CA GLU A 163 6.23 9.81 -3.80
C GLU A 163 6.83 11.18 -4.17
N THR A 164 8.15 11.39 -4.02
CA THR A 164 8.81 12.67 -4.36
C THR A 164 10.08 12.50 -5.21
N THR A 165 10.42 11.28 -5.66
CA THR A 165 11.68 11.05 -6.39
C THR A 165 11.50 11.29 -7.88
N GLY A 166 12.14 12.36 -8.38
CA GLY A 166 12.30 12.62 -9.80
C GLY A 166 13.57 11.99 -10.38
N ILE A 167 13.72 12.10 -11.70
CA ILE A 167 14.90 11.65 -12.47
C ILE A 167 16.13 12.44 -12.03
N GLN A 168 17.22 11.75 -11.67
CA GLN A 168 18.48 12.39 -11.27
C GLN A 168 19.46 12.55 -12.43
N ASP A 169 19.49 11.58 -13.36
CA ASP A 169 20.30 11.63 -14.58
C ASP A 169 19.46 11.29 -15.82
N GLU A 170 19.07 12.34 -16.56
CA GLU A 170 18.29 12.24 -17.79
C GLU A 170 18.98 11.40 -18.87
N ASN A 171 20.30 11.50 -19.01
CA ASN A 171 21.01 10.73 -20.03
C ASN A 171 21.03 9.24 -19.68
N LEU A 172 21.24 8.92 -18.41
CA LEU A 172 21.19 7.54 -17.92
C LEU A 172 19.79 6.93 -18.07
N PHE A 173 18.75 7.72 -17.76
CA PHE A 173 17.35 7.32 -17.87
C PHE A 173 16.91 7.14 -19.33
N ASN A 174 17.24 8.08 -20.21
CA ASN A 174 16.85 8.01 -21.62
C ASN A 174 17.60 6.91 -22.40
N SER A 175 18.85 6.62 -22.04
CA SER A 175 19.63 5.53 -22.65
C SER A 175 19.30 4.13 -22.10
N PHE A 176 18.51 4.03 -21.03
CA PHE A 176 18.25 2.76 -20.32
C PHE A 176 17.71 1.64 -21.23
N PRO A 177 16.69 1.84 -22.08
CA PRO A 177 16.15 0.77 -22.92
C PRO A 177 17.20 0.20 -23.88
N GLN A 178 18.03 1.07 -24.49
CA GLN A 178 19.08 0.65 -25.40
C GLN A 178 20.11 -0.21 -24.68
N ARG A 179 20.61 0.26 -23.52
CA ARG A 179 21.60 -0.48 -22.73
C ARG A 179 21.09 -1.84 -22.26
N VAL A 180 19.79 -1.97 -21.97
CA VAL A 180 19.17 -3.28 -21.67
C VAL A 180 19.04 -4.13 -22.93
N ALA A 181 18.61 -3.57 -24.06
CA ALA A 181 18.47 -4.28 -25.33
C ALA A 181 19.80 -4.86 -25.82
N ASP A 182 20.90 -4.12 -25.66
CA ASP A 182 22.25 -4.56 -26.00
C ASP A 182 22.67 -5.83 -25.24
N GLN A 183 22.11 -6.07 -24.05
CA GLN A 183 22.36 -7.30 -23.28
C GLN A 183 21.36 -8.42 -23.59
N LEU A 184 20.10 -8.06 -23.92
CA LEU A 184 19.00 -9.01 -24.08
C LEU A 184 18.81 -9.57 -25.48
N ASN A 185 19.37 -8.94 -26.52
CA ASN A 185 19.09 -9.26 -27.92
C ASN A 185 19.30 -10.75 -28.29
N VAL A 186 20.23 -11.44 -27.63
CA VAL A 186 20.48 -12.89 -27.80
C VAL A 186 19.35 -13.75 -27.23
N PHE A 187 18.68 -13.29 -26.17
CA PHE A 187 17.65 -14.04 -25.45
C PHE A 187 16.23 -13.68 -25.89
N VAL A 188 15.98 -12.41 -26.21
CA VAL A 188 14.64 -11.88 -26.47
C VAL A 188 14.66 -11.04 -27.73
N LYS A 189 14.05 -11.55 -28.80
CA LYS A 189 14.01 -10.87 -30.11
C LYS A 189 13.34 -9.49 -30.07
N LYS A 190 12.29 -9.33 -29.26
CA LYS A 190 11.47 -8.10 -29.17
C LYS A 190 11.11 -7.81 -27.71
N PRO A 191 12.01 -7.21 -26.92
CA PRO A 191 11.73 -6.89 -25.53
C PRO A 191 10.65 -5.81 -25.45
N ILE A 192 9.62 -6.02 -24.61
CA ILE A 192 8.55 -5.04 -24.39
C ILE A 192 9.08 -3.70 -23.88
N LEU A 193 10.26 -3.70 -23.26
CA LEU A 193 10.88 -2.55 -22.62
C LEU A 193 10.95 -1.33 -23.53
N GLU A 194 11.25 -1.49 -24.82
CA GLU A 194 11.35 -0.35 -25.74
C GLU A 194 10.00 0.37 -25.88
N SER A 195 8.92 -0.39 -26.11
CA SER A 195 7.56 0.16 -26.20
C SER A 195 7.04 0.69 -24.86
N PHE A 196 7.41 0.02 -23.76
CA PHE A 196 7.07 0.44 -22.41
C PHE A 196 7.75 1.77 -22.05
N TRP A 197 9.02 1.93 -22.38
CA TRP A 197 9.77 3.14 -22.01
C TRP A 197 9.30 4.38 -22.74
N LYS A 198 8.78 4.24 -23.97
CA LYS A 198 8.10 5.34 -24.67
C LYS A 198 6.92 5.87 -23.84
N LEU A 199 6.15 5.00 -23.20
CA LEU A 199 5.06 5.39 -22.30
C LEU A 199 5.59 6.02 -20.99
N VAL A 200 6.69 5.47 -20.45
CA VAL A 200 7.36 6.04 -19.27
C VAL A 200 7.80 7.48 -19.53
N GLN A 201 8.38 7.76 -20.71
CA GLN A 201 8.81 9.10 -21.10
C GLN A 201 7.63 10.06 -21.32
N GLN A 202 6.49 9.56 -21.84
CA GLN A 202 5.29 10.35 -22.11
C GLN A 202 4.43 10.64 -20.87
N ALA A 203 4.66 9.94 -19.76
CA ALA A 203 3.88 10.11 -18.54
C ALA A 203 3.99 11.56 -17.99
N PRO A 204 2.86 12.28 -17.77
CA PRO A 204 2.81 13.69 -17.36
C PRO A 204 3.15 13.89 -15.87
N THR A 205 4.31 13.42 -15.45
CA THR A 205 4.80 13.51 -14.08
C THR A 205 6.31 13.35 -14.06
N ASP A 206 6.98 14.08 -13.17
CA ASP A 206 8.43 13.94 -12.98
C ASP A 206 8.79 12.82 -12.01
N ILE A 207 7.81 12.29 -11.26
CA ILE A 207 8.03 11.24 -10.26
C ILE A 207 8.22 9.90 -10.98
N ILE A 208 9.42 9.31 -10.87
CA ILE A 208 9.81 8.09 -11.60
C ILE A 208 8.82 6.94 -11.33
N GLY A 209 8.41 6.74 -10.08
CA GLY A 209 7.45 5.72 -9.72
C GLY A 209 6.13 5.88 -10.48
N TYR A 210 5.60 7.09 -10.55
CA TYR A 210 4.36 7.34 -11.29
C TYR A 210 4.54 7.14 -12.79
N LYS A 211 5.70 7.50 -13.37
CA LYS A 211 6.00 7.16 -14.77
C LYS A 211 5.89 5.65 -15.03
N PHE A 212 6.43 4.82 -14.14
CA PHE A 212 6.33 3.36 -14.25
C PHE A 212 4.89 2.85 -14.08
N SER A 213 4.17 3.34 -13.07
CA SER A 213 2.77 2.93 -12.85
C SER A 213 1.87 3.28 -14.02
N GLN A 214 1.97 4.50 -14.54
CA GLN A 214 1.15 4.97 -15.67
C GLN A 214 1.48 4.22 -16.95
N ALA A 215 2.76 3.99 -17.25
CA ALA A 215 3.17 3.19 -18.40
C ALA A 215 2.64 1.75 -18.32
N ARG A 216 2.72 1.12 -17.14
CA ARG A 216 2.17 -0.22 -16.88
C ARG A 216 0.65 -0.21 -17.07
N HIS A 217 -0.04 0.77 -16.50
CA HIS A 217 -1.49 0.87 -16.59
C HIS A 217 -1.97 1.06 -18.04
N GLN A 218 -1.27 1.87 -18.84
CA GLN A 218 -1.56 2.03 -20.26
C GLN A 218 -1.34 0.74 -21.06
N LEU A 219 -0.33 -0.07 -20.75
CA LEU A 219 -0.15 -1.39 -21.37
C LEU A 219 -1.28 -2.36 -21.00
N GLU A 220 -1.67 -2.40 -19.72
CA GLU A 220 -2.79 -3.21 -19.24
C GLU A 220 -4.11 -2.79 -19.91
N HIS A 221 -4.33 -1.49 -20.06
CA HIS A 221 -5.51 -0.96 -20.75
C HIS A 221 -5.53 -1.36 -22.23
N ARG A 222 -4.39 -1.31 -22.93
CA ARG A 222 -4.27 -1.84 -24.30
C ARG A 222 -4.53 -3.35 -24.40
N ALA A 223 -4.36 -4.08 -23.30
CA ALA A 223 -4.72 -5.49 -23.18
C ALA A 223 -6.20 -5.72 -22.80
N GLY A 224 -7.01 -4.66 -22.73
CA GLY A 224 -8.45 -4.74 -22.42
C GLY A 224 -8.78 -4.79 -20.92
N MET A 225 -7.84 -4.42 -20.06
CA MET A 225 -8.08 -4.29 -18.61
C MET A 225 -8.65 -2.91 -18.27
N ASN A 226 -9.55 -2.87 -17.29
CA ASN A 226 -10.24 -1.65 -16.88
C ASN A 226 -10.17 -1.46 -15.36
N SER A 227 -9.00 -1.05 -14.87
CA SER A 227 -8.76 -0.70 -13.47
C SER A 227 -8.63 0.81 -13.27
N LEU A 228 -8.73 1.26 -12.02
CA LEU A 228 -8.22 2.57 -11.60
C LEU A 228 -6.89 2.39 -10.86
N ASP A 229 -5.99 3.34 -11.03
CA ASP A 229 -4.81 3.48 -10.18
C ASP A 229 -5.02 4.61 -9.17
N VAL A 230 -4.57 4.40 -7.93
CA VAL A 230 -4.66 5.42 -6.88
C VAL A 230 -3.33 5.50 -6.11
N PRO A 231 -2.63 6.65 -6.12
CA PRO A 231 -1.55 6.93 -5.18
C PRO A 231 -2.04 6.81 -3.74
N PHE A 232 -1.42 5.92 -2.97
CA PHE A 232 -1.84 5.68 -1.59
C PHE A 232 -1.60 6.91 -0.70
N SER A 233 -0.58 7.72 -1.01
CA SER A 233 -0.32 9.00 -0.35
C SER A 233 -1.49 9.98 -0.44
N THR A 234 -2.24 9.99 -1.56
CA THR A 234 -3.46 10.81 -1.72
C THR A 234 -4.53 10.40 -0.70
N LEU A 235 -4.73 9.10 -0.50
CA LEU A 235 -5.69 8.58 0.49
C LEU A 235 -5.28 8.92 1.92
N CYS A 236 -3.97 9.00 2.20
CA CYS A 236 -3.46 9.39 3.51
C CYS A 236 -3.77 10.85 3.88
N ARG A 237 -4.12 11.69 2.90
CA ARG A 237 -4.55 13.09 3.11
C ARG A 237 -6.07 13.22 3.31
N GLY A 238 -6.82 12.15 3.03
CA GLY A 238 -8.26 12.10 3.17
C GLY A 238 -8.75 12.15 4.62
N ALA A 239 -9.98 12.63 4.81
CA ALA A 239 -10.58 12.74 6.13
C ALA A 239 -10.82 11.34 6.74
N SER A 240 -11.09 10.33 5.91
CA SER A 240 -11.30 8.96 6.39
C SER A 240 -10.04 8.35 7.01
N PHE A 241 -8.86 8.63 6.43
CA PHE A 241 -7.59 8.21 7.04
C PHE A 241 -7.31 8.98 8.34
N ALA A 242 -7.52 10.31 8.34
CA ALA A 242 -7.35 11.13 9.54
C ALA A 242 -8.27 10.67 10.71
N ARG A 243 -9.51 10.25 10.42
CA ARG A 243 -10.43 9.64 11.41
C ARG A 243 -9.85 8.37 12.02
N LEU A 244 -9.28 7.48 11.19
CA LEU A 244 -8.61 6.27 11.67
C LEU A 244 -7.39 6.62 12.53
N LEU A 245 -6.57 7.59 12.11
CA LEU A 245 -5.41 8.03 12.88
C LEU A 245 -5.81 8.57 14.25
N LEU A 246 -6.81 9.46 14.30
CA LEU A 246 -7.33 10.00 15.56
C LEU A 246 -7.79 8.88 16.50
N HIS A 247 -8.48 7.86 15.97
CA HIS A 247 -8.92 6.72 16.76
C HIS A 247 -7.74 5.91 17.31
N LEU A 248 -6.71 5.66 16.50
CA LEU A 248 -5.50 4.95 16.93
C LEU A 248 -4.74 5.75 17.99
N MET A 249 -4.58 7.06 17.79
CA MET A 249 -3.87 7.94 18.72
C MET A 249 -4.58 7.99 20.08
N LYS A 250 -5.91 8.19 20.11
CA LYS A 250 -6.71 8.16 21.35
C LYS A 250 -6.63 6.81 22.08
N ASN A 251 -6.29 5.74 21.38
CA ASN A 251 -6.19 4.38 21.92
C ASN A 251 -4.76 3.81 21.87
N ALA A 252 -3.72 4.68 21.80
CA ALA A 252 -2.36 4.25 21.46
C ALA A 252 -1.79 3.18 22.40
N ALA A 253 -2.04 3.30 23.71
CA ALA A 253 -1.61 2.31 24.69
C ALA A 253 -2.21 0.92 24.45
N ARG A 254 -3.54 0.86 24.21
CA ARG A 254 -4.25 -0.37 23.89
C ARG A 254 -3.77 -0.93 22.55
N PHE A 255 -3.68 -0.09 21.53
CA PHE A 255 -3.24 -0.50 20.19
C PHE A 255 -1.83 -1.08 20.22
N ARG A 256 -0.87 -0.41 20.88
CA ARG A 256 0.49 -0.89 21.04
C ARG A 256 0.53 -2.28 21.69
N LYS A 257 -0.23 -2.49 22.77
CA LYS A 257 -0.29 -3.77 23.48
C LYS A 257 -0.75 -4.89 22.53
N VAL A 258 -1.84 -4.66 21.80
CA VAL A 258 -2.39 -5.60 20.82
C VAL A 258 -1.40 -5.86 19.67
N HIS A 259 -0.84 -4.80 19.10
CA HIS A 259 0.14 -4.87 18.01
C HIS A 259 1.36 -5.72 18.40
N ASN A 260 2.01 -5.40 19.50
CA ASN A 260 3.23 -6.09 19.92
C ASN A 260 2.93 -7.54 20.33
N ALA A 261 1.78 -7.81 20.95
CA ALA A 261 1.36 -9.18 21.25
C ALA A 261 1.21 -10.03 19.98
N ALA A 262 0.53 -9.51 18.95
CA ALA A 262 0.37 -10.19 17.67
C ALA A 262 1.72 -10.43 16.96
N VAL A 263 2.61 -9.43 16.96
CA VAL A 263 3.96 -9.55 16.39
C VAL A 263 4.79 -10.61 17.13
N CYS A 264 4.76 -10.61 18.45
CA CYS A 264 5.46 -11.61 19.27
C CYS A 264 4.92 -13.02 19.04
N GLU A 265 3.61 -13.19 18.95
CA GLU A 265 3.00 -14.48 18.66
C GLU A 265 3.40 -14.99 17.27
N TYR A 266 3.40 -14.11 16.26
CA TYR A 266 3.87 -14.45 14.92
C TYR A 266 5.33 -14.91 14.92
N ARG A 267 6.22 -14.20 15.62
CA ARG A 267 7.63 -14.60 15.72
C ARG A 267 7.78 -15.97 16.40
N LYS A 268 6.99 -16.26 17.44
CA LYS A 268 6.99 -17.57 18.11
C LYS A 268 6.54 -18.69 17.15
N VAL A 269 5.38 -18.54 16.53
CA VAL A 269 4.81 -19.54 15.60
C VAL A 269 5.74 -19.81 14.42
N HIS A 270 6.35 -18.77 13.86
CA HIS A 270 7.26 -18.87 12.70
C HIS A 270 8.74 -19.06 13.07
N ARG A 271 9.08 -19.17 14.37
CA ARG A 271 10.45 -19.33 14.88
C ARG A 271 11.42 -18.25 14.39
N ILE A 272 10.95 -17.00 14.31
CA ILE A 272 11.73 -15.84 13.85
C ILE A 272 12.48 -15.22 15.04
N ARG A 273 13.80 -15.09 14.93
CA ARG A 273 14.66 -14.45 15.94
C ARG A 273 14.95 -12.97 15.66
N ASN A 274 14.84 -12.55 14.40
CA ASN A 274 15.11 -11.17 14.01
C ASN A 274 13.95 -10.26 14.47
N LEU A 275 14.25 -9.32 15.38
CA LEU A 275 13.28 -8.37 15.93
C LEU A 275 12.71 -7.40 14.88
N GLY A 276 13.37 -7.22 13.73
CA GLY A 276 12.84 -6.43 12.61
C GLY A 276 11.80 -7.16 11.77
N HIS A 277 11.67 -8.49 11.91
CA HIS A 277 10.70 -9.30 11.16
C HIS A 277 9.55 -9.79 12.07
N PRO A 278 8.29 -9.76 11.60
CA PRO A 278 7.84 -9.26 10.30
C PRO A 278 7.87 -7.73 10.21
N VAL A 279 7.74 -7.07 11.36
CA VAL A 279 7.93 -5.65 11.62
C VAL A 279 8.51 -5.50 13.03
N PRO A 280 9.17 -4.36 13.35
CA PRO A 280 9.55 -4.07 14.72
C PRO A 280 8.33 -3.86 15.61
N GLU A 281 8.53 -4.06 16.91
CA GLU A 281 7.55 -3.67 17.92
C GLU A 281 7.46 -2.15 18.04
N LEU A 282 6.29 -1.67 18.46
CA LEU A 282 6.11 -0.26 18.79
C LEU A 282 6.74 0.02 20.15
N GLU A 283 7.54 1.08 20.25
CA GLU A 283 8.28 1.44 21.46
C GLU A 283 7.51 2.42 22.35
N ILE A 284 7.99 2.53 23.60
CA ILE A 284 7.66 3.63 24.50
C ILE A 284 8.98 4.32 24.79
N LEU A 285 9.05 5.62 24.56
CA LEU A 285 10.21 6.45 24.87
C LEU A 285 9.75 7.56 25.81
N SER A 286 10.27 7.52 27.04
CA SER A 286 9.76 8.32 28.16
C SER A 286 8.26 8.08 28.38
N ASP A 287 7.43 9.04 28.03
CA ASP A 287 5.97 9.05 28.15
C ASP A 287 5.25 8.96 26.80
N ARG A 288 6.00 8.78 25.70
CA ARG A 288 5.46 8.77 24.34
C ARG A 288 5.42 7.37 23.76
N ILE A 289 4.28 7.06 23.16
CA ILE A 289 3.98 5.77 22.54
C ILE A 289 4.20 5.89 21.04
N GLU A 290 5.01 5.02 20.47
CA GLU A 290 5.18 4.97 19.03
C GLU A 290 3.88 4.53 18.33
N LEU A 291 3.56 5.21 17.23
CA LEU A 291 2.47 4.86 16.34
C LEU A 291 2.99 4.03 15.15
N PRO A 292 2.15 3.20 14.51
CA PRO A 292 2.50 2.46 13.29
C PRO A 292 2.55 3.37 12.04
N LEU A 293 3.20 4.52 12.19
CA LEU A 293 3.28 5.61 11.23
C LEU A 293 4.75 5.99 10.98
N TRP A 294 4.97 6.49 9.77
CA TRP A 294 6.09 7.33 9.41
C TRP A 294 5.62 8.79 9.37
N SER A 295 6.52 9.70 9.71
CA SER A 295 6.34 11.14 9.52
C SER A 295 7.56 11.77 8.87
N TRP A 296 7.35 12.86 8.15
CA TRP A 296 8.42 13.73 7.65
C TRP A 296 7.85 15.11 7.34
N THR A 297 8.71 16.12 7.42
CA THR A 297 8.42 17.47 6.96
C THR A 297 9.04 17.71 5.57
N ASN A 298 8.71 18.83 4.95
CA ASN A 298 9.41 19.31 3.75
C ASN A 298 10.92 19.54 3.98
N SER A 299 11.32 19.84 5.21
CA SER A 299 12.73 20.05 5.58
C SER A 299 13.50 18.76 5.89
N THR A 300 12.80 17.65 6.16
CA THR A 300 13.43 16.35 6.44
C THR A 300 13.29 15.39 5.25
N ALA A 301 14.41 14.98 4.65
CA ALA A 301 14.40 13.97 3.59
C ALA A 301 14.04 12.56 4.11
N GLN A 302 14.35 12.25 5.37
CA GLN A 302 14.19 10.91 5.94
C GLN A 302 12.82 10.68 6.57
N ARG A 303 12.32 9.45 6.48
CA ARG A 303 11.14 9.02 7.25
C ARG A 303 11.53 8.87 8.72
N GLN A 304 10.77 9.50 9.59
CA GLN A 304 10.92 9.41 11.03
C GLN A 304 9.79 8.61 11.66
N ARG A 305 10.06 7.97 12.80
CA ARG A 305 9.04 7.31 13.62
C ARG A 305 8.17 8.39 14.26
N LEU A 306 6.85 8.19 14.27
CA LEU A 306 5.91 9.10 14.92
C LEU A 306 5.53 8.57 16.30
N PHE A 307 5.50 9.46 17.27
CA PHE A 307 5.10 9.16 18.64
C PHE A 307 3.91 10.02 19.04
N CYS A 308 3.10 9.50 19.96
CA CYS A 308 2.05 10.26 20.61
C CYS A 308 2.09 10.13 22.13
N GLN A 309 1.67 11.19 22.81
CA GLN A 309 1.35 11.20 24.22
C GLN A 309 -0.09 11.64 24.39
N VAL A 310 -0.87 10.92 25.19
CA VAL A 310 -2.26 11.25 25.50
C VAL A 310 -2.32 11.65 26.96
N THR A 311 -2.74 12.88 27.23
CA THR A 311 -3.03 13.40 28.58
C THR A 311 -4.55 13.50 28.78
N ALA A 312 -5.00 14.06 29.91
CA ALA A 312 -6.42 14.28 30.15
C ALA A 312 -7.03 15.29 29.17
N GLU A 313 -6.25 16.28 28.73
CA GLU A 313 -6.73 17.43 27.94
C GLU A 313 -6.19 17.42 26.51
N GLN A 314 -5.05 16.79 26.27
CA GLN A 314 -4.32 16.95 25.01
C GLN A 314 -3.78 15.63 24.47
N LEU A 315 -3.65 15.59 23.15
CA LEU A 315 -2.88 14.59 22.43
C LEU A 315 -1.72 15.30 21.75
N ILE A 316 -0.50 14.91 22.12
CA ILE A 316 0.74 15.49 21.64
C ILE A 316 1.36 14.53 20.62
N LEU A 317 1.72 15.03 19.44
CA LEU A 317 2.42 14.29 18.39
C LEU A 317 3.82 14.85 18.19
N SER A 318 4.82 13.99 18.04
CA SER A 318 6.18 14.38 17.70
C SER A 318 6.92 13.26 16.98
N ASP A 319 7.95 13.61 16.21
CA ASP A 319 8.98 12.67 15.80
C ASP A 319 10.12 12.63 16.83
N LEU A 320 11.12 11.76 16.63
CA LEU A 320 12.37 11.75 17.38
C LEU A 320 13.51 11.80 16.36
N PRO A 321 14.31 12.90 16.31
CA PRO A 321 14.70 13.81 17.40
C PRO A 321 13.84 15.10 17.61
N ALA A 322 12.51 15.02 17.59
CA ALA A 322 11.57 16.11 17.88
C ALA A 322 11.75 17.36 17.00
N SER A 323 11.89 17.14 15.69
CA SER A 323 11.83 18.17 14.66
C SER A 323 10.51 18.96 14.69
N PHE A 324 9.43 18.34 15.20
CA PHE A 324 8.17 19.01 15.47
C PHE A 324 7.48 18.50 16.74
N GLU A 325 6.62 19.34 17.30
CA GLU A 325 5.66 18.96 18.33
C GLU A 325 4.32 19.63 18.05
N LEU A 326 3.26 18.82 17.93
CA LEU A 326 1.93 19.26 17.59
C LEU A 326 0.93 18.81 18.65
N ARG A 327 -0.08 19.62 18.92
CA ARG A 327 -1.08 19.37 19.97
C ARG A 327 -2.47 19.37 19.38
N LEU A 328 -3.25 18.34 19.70
CA LEU A 328 -4.70 18.30 19.52
C LEU A 328 -5.35 18.49 20.88
N ASP A 329 -6.32 19.40 20.94
CA ASP A 329 -7.22 19.52 22.08
C ASP A 329 -8.22 18.34 22.08
N LEU A 330 -8.28 17.59 23.17
CA LEU A 330 -9.19 16.46 23.33
C LEU A 330 -10.59 16.88 23.80
N ALA A 331 -10.77 18.12 24.27
CA ALA A 331 -12.08 18.71 24.50
C ALA A 331 -12.81 19.06 23.19
N ALA A 332 -12.06 19.29 22.11
CA ALA A 332 -12.62 19.53 20.79
C ALA A 332 -13.36 18.29 20.24
N SER A 333 -14.31 18.54 19.35
CA SER A 333 -15.01 17.46 18.66
C SER A 333 -14.03 16.64 17.80
N SER A 334 -14.38 15.38 17.54
CA SER A 334 -13.52 14.55 16.68
C SER A 334 -13.43 15.07 15.24
N SER A 335 -14.39 15.89 14.79
CA SER A 335 -14.32 16.54 13.47
C SER A 335 -13.28 17.66 13.46
N GLU A 336 -13.26 18.52 14.48
CA GLU A 336 -12.25 19.58 14.61
C GLU A 336 -10.84 18.99 14.71
N CYS A 337 -10.64 17.91 15.47
CA CYS A 337 -9.35 17.22 15.51
C CYS A 337 -8.94 16.66 14.13
N VAL A 338 -9.89 16.16 13.34
CA VAL A 338 -9.64 15.62 12.00
C VAL A 338 -9.25 16.74 11.04
N GLU A 339 -9.97 17.86 11.05
CA GLU A 339 -9.64 19.05 10.27
C GLU A 339 -8.22 19.55 10.60
N GLN A 340 -7.86 19.58 11.88
CA GLN A 340 -6.51 19.96 12.31
C GLN A 340 -5.43 18.99 11.81
N LEU A 341 -5.67 17.67 11.88
CA LEU A 341 -4.76 16.67 11.32
C LEU A 341 -4.57 16.84 9.81
N GLN A 342 -5.63 17.20 9.07
CA GLN A 342 -5.55 17.46 7.63
C GLN A 342 -4.82 18.78 7.34
N ALA A 343 -5.07 19.83 8.13
CA ALA A 343 -4.40 21.12 8.00
C ALA A 343 -2.89 20.99 8.17
N TRP A 344 -2.42 20.20 9.14
CA TRP A 344 -0.98 19.90 9.28
C TRP A 344 -0.40 19.21 8.06
N GLN A 345 -1.18 18.37 7.37
CA GLN A 345 -0.69 17.74 6.14
C GLN A 345 -0.51 18.72 4.97
N GLN A 346 -1.24 19.84 5.00
CA GLN A 346 -1.13 20.93 4.02
C GLN A 346 0.05 21.86 4.30
N THR A 347 0.54 21.94 5.54
CA THR A 347 1.71 22.76 5.91
C THR A 347 3.05 22.08 5.64
N GLY A 348 3.05 20.90 5.01
CA GLY A 348 4.26 20.18 4.62
C GLY A 348 4.71 19.09 5.59
N LEU A 349 3.94 18.81 6.66
CA LEU A 349 4.11 17.59 7.45
C LEU A 349 3.36 16.44 6.77
N GLN A 350 3.90 15.23 6.73
CA GLN A 350 3.22 14.08 6.14
C GLN A 350 3.12 12.96 7.15
N PHE A 351 1.97 12.29 7.19
CA PHE A 351 1.76 11.06 7.96
C PHE A 351 1.51 9.91 6.99
N ARG A 352 2.26 8.82 7.10
CA ARG A 352 2.08 7.63 6.25
C ARG A 352 2.08 6.35 7.07
N PRO A 353 1.18 5.40 6.78
CA PRO A 353 1.13 4.16 7.52
C PRO A 353 2.34 3.27 7.23
N ARG A 354 2.69 2.45 8.23
CA ARG A 354 3.54 1.28 8.02
C ARG A 354 2.71 0.12 7.47
N ALA A 355 3.41 -0.88 6.94
CA ALA A 355 2.81 -2.01 6.21
C ALA A 355 1.51 -2.58 6.83
N LEU A 356 1.49 -2.87 8.14
CA LEU A 356 0.31 -3.43 8.81
C LEU A 356 -0.88 -2.47 8.87
N LEU A 357 -0.63 -1.17 9.09
CA LEU A 357 -1.70 -0.16 9.06
C LEU A 357 -2.18 0.10 7.62
N THR A 358 -1.29 0.03 6.63
CA THR A 358 -1.63 0.14 5.20
C THR A 358 -2.64 -0.94 4.79
N THR A 359 -2.37 -2.20 5.15
CA THR A 359 -3.30 -3.33 4.87
C THR A 359 -4.58 -3.23 5.70
N MET A 360 -4.51 -2.83 6.98
CA MET A 360 -5.70 -2.63 7.82
C MET A 360 -6.64 -1.58 7.23
N PHE A 361 -6.12 -0.42 6.84
CA PHE A 361 -6.91 0.64 6.20
C PHE A 361 -7.54 0.15 4.89
N SER A 362 -6.74 -0.52 4.05
CA SER A 362 -7.19 -1.03 2.75
C SER A 362 -8.30 -2.09 2.88
N ARG A 363 -8.18 -3.01 3.84
CA ARG A 363 -9.11 -4.13 4.02
C ARG A 363 -10.38 -3.73 4.78
N LEU A 364 -10.28 -2.84 5.76
CA LEU A 364 -11.43 -2.43 6.56
C LEU A 364 -12.26 -1.33 5.88
N LEU A 365 -11.61 -0.29 5.36
CA LEU A 365 -12.31 0.93 4.95
C LEU A 365 -12.42 1.11 3.44
N LEU A 366 -11.49 0.55 2.64
CA LEU A 366 -11.43 0.82 1.20
C LEU A 366 -12.15 -0.24 0.36
N GLY A 367 -11.74 -1.51 0.45
CA GLY A 367 -12.18 -2.57 -0.46
C GLY A 367 -13.18 -3.55 0.14
N ASP A 368 -13.85 -4.30 -0.73
CA ASP A 368 -14.67 -5.47 -0.39
C ASP A 368 -13.87 -6.78 -0.51
N LEU A 369 -12.82 -6.79 -1.32
CA LEU A 369 -11.85 -7.87 -1.42
C LEU A 369 -10.46 -7.29 -1.67
N PHE A 370 -9.44 -7.78 -0.96
CA PHE A 370 -8.05 -7.34 -1.13
C PHE A 370 -7.18 -8.52 -1.58
N ILE A 371 -6.45 -8.33 -2.69
CA ILE A 371 -5.55 -9.31 -3.29
C ILE A 371 -4.12 -8.97 -2.90
N HIS A 372 -3.54 -9.79 -2.04
CA HIS A 372 -2.13 -9.66 -1.65
C HIS A 372 -1.25 -10.69 -2.39
N GLY A 373 0.05 -10.40 -2.48
CA GLY A 373 1.03 -11.41 -2.88
C GLY A 373 1.34 -12.38 -1.73
N ILE A 374 2.17 -13.40 -1.99
CA ILE A 374 2.61 -14.37 -0.96
C ILE A 374 3.26 -13.68 0.24
N GLY A 375 4.04 -12.63 0.01
CA GLY A 375 4.65 -11.84 1.09
C GLY A 375 3.62 -11.16 2.00
N GLY A 376 2.54 -10.62 1.42
CA GLY A 376 1.43 -10.03 2.17
C GLY A 376 0.69 -11.08 3.00
N GLY A 377 0.33 -12.21 2.39
CA GLY A 377 -0.40 -13.29 3.07
C GLY A 377 0.35 -13.92 4.26
N LYS A 378 1.68 -13.79 4.33
CA LYS A 378 2.45 -14.17 5.52
C LYS A 378 2.17 -13.22 6.68
N TYR A 379 2.29 -11.91 6.46
CA TYR A 379 2.20 -10.92 7.53
C TYR A 379 0.78 -10.40 7.79
N ASP A 380 -0.16 -10.59 6.86
CA ASP A 380 -1.56 -10.24 7.04
C ASP A 380 -2.22 -11.03 8.18
N GLN A 381 -1.67 -12.18 8.58
CA GLN A 381 -2.06 -12.88 9.81
C GLN A 381 -1.85 -12.03 11.08
N VAL A 382 -0.81 -11.19 11.09
CA VAL A 382 -0.57 -10.24 12.18
C VAL A 382 -1.64 -9.16 12.15
N THR A 383 -1.94 -8.61 10.97
CA THR A 383 -3.02 -7.64 10.78
C THR A 383 -4.36 -8.21 11.24
N ASP A 384 -4.67 -9.46 10.87
CA ASP A 384 -5.90 -10.16 11.24
C ASP A 384 -6.04 -10.28 12.75
N GLN A 385 -4.98 -10.69 13.44
CA GLN A 385 -4.96 -10.75 14.90
C GLN A 385 -5.15 -9.35 15.51
N ILE A 386 -4.48 -8.32 14.97
CA ILE A 386 -4.62 -6.96 15.48
C ILE A 386 -6.06 -6.47 15.32
N ILE A 387 -6.68 -6.67 14.15
CA ILE A 387 -8.07 -6.28 13.90
C ILE A 387 -9.00 -6.99 14.90
N TYR A 388 -8.83 -8.30 15.08
CA TYR A 388 -9.65 -9.07 15.99
C TYR A 388 -9.54 -8.58 17.44
N GLU A 389 -8.33 -8.44 17.97
CA GLU A 389 -8.11 -8.03 19.37
C GLU A 389 -8.44 -6.54 19.61
N PHE A 390 -8.24 -5.67 18.62
CA PHE A 390 -8.46 -4.24 18.76
C PHE A 390 -9.93 -3.83 18.53
N PHE A 391 -10.63 -4.45 17.57
CA PHE A 391 -12.02 -4.13 17.27
C PHE A 391 -13.02 -5.15 17.83
N GLY A 392 -12.57 -6.33 18.27
CA GLY A 392 -13.43 -7.40 18.77
C GLY A 392 -14.24 -8.10 17.67
N GLN A 393 -13.86 -7.93 16.40
CA GLN A 393 -14.60 -8.42 15.24
C GLN A 393 -13.68 -9.19 14.30
N GLN A 394 -14.25 -10.15 13.57
CA GLN A 394 -13.47 -10.93 12.60
C GLN A 394 -12.95 -10.02 11.47
N PRO A 395 -11.66 -10.08 11.13
CA PRO A 395 -11.11 -9.31 10.01
C PRO A 395 -11.75 -9.78 8.70
N PRO A 396 -11.87 -8.91 7.68
CA PRO A 396 -12.19 -9.34 6.31
C PRO A 396 -11.19 -10.39 5.82
N LEU A 397 -11.61 -11.27 4.90
CA LEU A 397 -10.76 -12.29 4.27
C LEU A 397 -9.56 -11.68 3.56
#